data_AF-A0A937E4I0-F1
#
_entry.id   AF-A0A937E4I0-F1
#
_cell.length_a   1.000
_cell.length_b   1.000
_cell.length_c   1.000
_cell.angle_alpha   90.00
_cell.angle_beta   90.00
_cell.angle_gamma   90.00
#
_symmetry.space_group_name_H-M   'P 1'
#
loop_
_entity.id
_entity.type
_entity.pdbx_description
1 polymer ?
#
loop_
_entity_poly.entity_id
_entity_poly.type
_entity_poly.pdbx_seq_one_letter_code
_entity_poly.pdbx_strand_id
1 'polypeptide(L)'
;MTSEERNLHPALKIGGLVLLALIGAVVGAATARFVDASALPADDALNLFIGVVLVGMGGIMAVMAALRPSTVPKGCGLLQTVVMVLAGIMLIVPIYGPNWVSAEVSLAIVLGLLVVQTVANVLLWRRADEMLRRVMVETGSLAFWTLQLALFVYAASERLGLVEGITAWGMIGILLAVYMVASAVAGARRGLK
;
A
#
# COMPACT_ATOMS: atom_id res chain seq x y z
N MET A 1 26.55 25.14 3.02
CA MET A 1 27.10 23.81 2.68
C MET A 1 26.26 23.26 1.56
N THR A 2 26.80 23.34 0.35
CA THR A 2 26.15 22.96 -0.90
C THR A 2 26.06 21.45 -1.01
N SER A 3 24.83 20.93 -1.15
CA SER A 3 24.58 19.54 -1.48
C SER A 3 25.22 19.23 -2.84
N GLU A 4 26.29 18.45 -2.85
CA GLU A 4 26.68 17.73 -4.06
C GLU A 4 25.49 16.87 -4.49
N GLU A 5 24.86 17.24 -5.61
CA GLU A 5 24.05 16.32 -6.38
C GLU A 5 24.98 15.19 -6.82
N ARG A 6 25.06 14.14 -6.00
CA ARG A 6 25.74 12.90 -6.36
C ARG A 6 24.96 12.29 -7.52
N ASN A 7 25.35 12.66 -8.74
CA ASN A 7 24.83 12.14 -9.99
C ASN A 7 25.11 10.63 -10.05
N LEU A 8 24.21 9.84 -9.46
CA LEU A 8 24.21 8.38 -9.59
C LEU A 8 24.25 8.04 -11.08
N HIS A 9 25.28 7.30 -11.46
CA HIS A 9 25.52 6.86 -12.84
C HIS A 9 24.23 6.26 -13.41
N PRO A 10 23.82 6.58 -14.65
CA PRO A 10 22.57 6.10 -15.24
C PRO A 10 22.40 4.57 -15.14
N ALA A 11 23.49 3.83 -15.25
CA ALA A 11 23.53 2.38 -15.09
C ALA A 11 23.09 1.90 -13.68
N LEU A 12 23.41 2.64 -12.61
CA LEU A 12 22.97 2.31 -11.25
C LEU A 12 21.48 2.58 -11.06
N LYS A 13 20.93 3.62 -11.70
CA LYS A 13 19.49 3.91 -11.68
C LYS A 13 18.70 2.84 -12.43
N ILE A 14 19.16 2.49 -13.63
CA ILE A 14 18.57 1.42 -14.45
C ILE A 14 18.70 0.07 -13.72
N GLY A 15 19.88 -0.22 -13.16
CA GLY A 15 20.11 -1.43 -12.37
C GLY A 15 19.19 -1.53 -11.15
N GLY A 16 18.96 -0.42 -10.43
CA GLY A 16 18.01 -0.36 -9.33
C GLY A 16 16.56 -0.58 -9.76
N LEU A 17 16.13 0.01 -10.88
CA LEU A 17 14.80 -0.20 -11.45
C LEU A 17 14.59 -1.65 -11.89
N VAL A 18 15.58 -2.24 -12.56
CA VAL A 18 15.55 -3.65 -12.96
C VAL A 18 15.48 -4.56 -11.74
N LEU A 19 16.27 -4.28 -10.69
CA LEU A 19 16.22 -5.04 -9.45
C LEU A 19 14.85 -4.97 -8.78
N LEU A 20 14.24 -3.78 -8.69
CA LEU A 20 12.90 -3.61 -8.15
C LEU A 20 11.85 -4.35 -8.98
N ALA A 21 11.95 -4.28 -10.32
CA ALA A 21 11.06 -5.02 -11.22
C ALA A 21 11.21 -6.54 -11.04
N LEU A 22 12.44 -7.05 -10.88
CA LEU A 22 12.70 -8.45 -10.62
C LEU A 22 12.15 -8.90 -9.26
N ILE A 23 12.32 -8.10 -8.21
CA ILE A 23 11.71 -8.38 -6.90
C ILE A 23 10.19 -8.44 -7.02
N GLY A 24 9.58 -7.48 -7.71
CA GLY A 24 8.14 -7.49 -7.99
C GLY A 24 7.69 -8.74 -8.75
N ALA A 25 8.43 -9.13 -9.79
CA ALA A 25 8.15 -10.33 -10.57
C ALA A 25 8.28 -11.61 -9.74
N VAL A 26 9.29 -11.72 -8.86
CA VAL A 26 9.46 -12.86 -7.96
C VAL A 26 8.31 -12.94 -6.96
N VAL A 27 7.91 -11.82 -6.35
CA VAL A 27 6.77 -11.78 -5.43
C VAL A 27 5.47 -12.18 -6.15
N GLY A 28 5.24 -11.67 -7.35
CA GLY A 28 4.07 -12.03 -8.18
C GLY A 28 4.06 -13.52 -8.53
N ALA A 29 5.19 -14.06 -9.02
CA ALA A 29 5.32 -15.46 -9.38
C ALA A 29 5.20 -16.40 -8.16
N ALA A 30 5.75 -16.02 -7.01
CA ALA A 30 5.60 -16.77 -5.77
C ALA A 30 4.13 -16.82 -5.32
N THR A 31 3.42 -15.69 -5.42
CA THR A 31 1.99 -15.60 -5.07
C THR A 31 1.14 -16.47 -5.99
N ALA A 32 1.40 -16.43 -7.30
CA ALA A 32 0.69 -17.24 -8.29
C ALA A 32 0.83 -18.76 -8.09
N ARG A 33 1.82 -19.23 -7.33
CA ARG A 33 1.95 -20.67 -6.98
C ARG A 33 0.98 -21.12 -5.90
N PHE A 34 0.50 -20.20 -5.07
CA PHE A 34 -0.38 -20.48 -3.94
C PHE A 34 -1.80 -19.94 -4.14
N VAL A 35 -1.99 -19.07 -5.13
CA VAL A 35 -3.26 -18.40 -5.42
C VAL A 35 -3.58 -18.58 -6.89
N ASP A 36 -4.69 -19.26 -7.19
CA ASP A 36 -5.28 -19.21 -8.52
C ASP A 36 -6.13 -17.93 -8.65
N ALA A 37 -5.47 -16.86 -9.06
CA ALA A 37 -6.12 -15.55 -9.22
C ALA A 37 -7.22 -15.57 -10.29
N SER A 38 -7.20 -16.53 -11.22
CA SER A 38 -8.23 -16.67 -12.26
C SER A 38 -9.54 -17.27 -11.73
N ALA A 39 -9.47 -17.95 -10.59
CA ALA A 39 -10.63 -18.52 -9.91
C ALA A 39 -11.27 -17.56 -8.88
N LEU A 40 -10.63 -16.42 -8.59
CA LEU A 40 -11.14 -15.42 -7.65
C LEU A 40 -12.06 -14.41 -8.34
N PRO A 41 -13.12 -13.92 -7.66
CA PRO A 41 -13.82 -12.72 -8.08
C PRO A 41 -12.82 -11.57 -8.29
N ALA A 42 -13.07 -10.72 -9.29
CA ALA A 42 -12.14 -9.63 -9.66
C ALA A 42 -11.82 -8.70 -8.47
N ASP A 43 -12.82 -8.43 -7.63
CA ASP A 43 -12.68 -7.59 -6.44
C ASP A 43 -11.73 -8.22 -5.39
N ASP A 44 -11.83 -9.54 -5.20
CA ASP A 44 -10.95 -10.29 -4.31
C ASP A 44 -9.54 -10.37 -4.87
N ALA A 45 -9.40 -10.60 -6.17
CA ALA A 45 -8.10 -10.65 -6.83
C ALA A 45 -7.34 -9.31 -6.70
N LEU A 46 -8.02 -8.17 -6.90
CA LEU A 46 -7.43 -6.85 -6.73
C LEU A 46 -7.00 -6.58 -5.28
N ASN A 47 -7.90 -6.83 -4.32
CA ASN A 47 -7.60 -6.61 -2.90
C ASN A 47 -6.51 -7.55 -2.38
N LEU A 48 -6.48 -8.80 -2.84
CA LEU A 48 -5.43 -9.76 -2.52
C LEU A 48 -4.08 -9.31 -3.08
N PHE A 49 -4.04 -8.87 -4.35
CA PHE A 49 -2.83 -8.33 -4.96
C PHE A 49 -2.27 -7.17 -4.14
N ILE A 50 -3.10 -6.18 -3.82
CA ILE A 50 -2.69 -5.03 -2.98
C ILE A 50 -2.23 -5.51 -1.60
N GLY A 51 -2.97 -6.44 -0.99
CA GLY A 51 -2.63 -7.00 0.33
C GLY A 51 -1.25 -7.64 0.35
N VAL A 52 -0.96 -8.48 -0.65
CA VAL A 52 0.35 -9.13 -0.83
C VAL A 52 1.46 -8.11 -1.06
N VAL A 53 1.22 -7.09 -1.90
CA VAL A 53 2.22 -6.04 -2.15
C VAL A 53 2.53 -5.27 -0.87
N LEU A 54 1.52 -4.90 -0.09
CA LEU A 54 1.70 -4.17 1.18
C LEU A 54 2.46 -5.00 2.22
N VAL A 55 2.10 -6.28 2.38
CA VAL A 55 2.82 -7.21 3.27
C VAL A 55 4.27 -7.40 2.79
N GLY A 56 4.48 -7.63 1.50
CA GLY A 56 5.79 -7.83 0.90
C GLY A 56 6.70 -6.61 1.07
N MET A 57 6.19 -5.42 0.76
CA MET A 57 6.93 -4.16 0.99
C MET A 57 7.23 -3.95 2.48
N GLY A 58 6.28 -4.26 3.37
CA GLY A 58 6.51 -4.24 4.82
C GLY A 58 7.65 -5.19 5.23
N GLY A 59 7.68 -6.40 4.68
CA GLY A 59 8.76 -7.37 4.89
C GLY A 59 10.12 -6.86 4.41
N ILE A 60 10.18 -6.28 3.20
CA ILE A 60 11.41 -5.65 2.68
C ILE A 60 11.89 -4.55 3.64
N MET A 61 10.97 -3.68 4.10
CA MET A 61 11.32 -2.62 5.05
C MET A 61 11.80 -3.18 6.40
N ALA A 62 11.23 -4.29 6.87
CA ALA A 62 11.67 -4.97 8.08
C ALA A 62 13.12 -5.50 7.94
N VAL A 63 13.42 -6.15 6.81
CA VAL A 63 14.77 -6.64 6.49
C VAL A 63 15.76 -5.47 6.41
N MET A 64 15.41 -4.40 5.69
CA MET A 64 16.24 -3.21 5.61
C MET A 64 16.49 -2.59 7.00
N ALA A 65 15.48 -2.57 7.87
CA ALA A 65 15.64 -2.07 9.23
C ALA A 65 16.54 -2.96 10.09
N ALA A 66 16.49 -4.29 9.90
CA ALA A 66 17.32 -5.26 10.62
C ALA A 66 18.79 -5.22 10.17
N LEU A 67 19.04 -5.03 8.86
CA LEU A 67 20.38 -4.94 8.28
C LEU A 67 21.02 -3.54 8.42
N ARG A 68 20.26 -2.57 8.94
CA ARG A 68 20.72 -1.19 9.04
C ARG A 68 21.83 -1.03 10.08
N PRO A 69 22.93 -0.32 9.78
CA PRO A 69 23.97 -0.02 10.75
C PRO A 69 23.42 0.76 11.96
N SER A 70 23.91 0.43 13.16
CA SER A 70 23.49 1.05 14.43
C SER A 70 23.79 2.55 14.52
N THR A 71 24.70 3.05 13.67
CA THR A 71 25.10 4.45 13.57
C THR A 71 24.05 5.34 12.90
N VAL A 72 23.04 4.76 12.22
CA VAL A 72 22.03 5.54 11.50
C VAL A 72 20.76 5.69 12.36
N PRO A 73 20.31 6.93 12.67
CA PRO A 73 19.21 7.17 13.61
C PRO A 73 17.92 6.44 13.24
N LYS A 74 17.32 5.70 14.18
CA LYS A 74 16.05 5.00 13.98
C LYS A 74 14.92 6.02 13.74
N GLY A 75 14.51 6.18 12.48
CA GLY A 75 13.34 6.98 12.12
C GLY A 75 12.03 6.25 12.42
N CYS A 76 10.92 6.72 11.85
CA CYS A 76 9.61 6.07 11.98
C CYS A 76 9.45 4.81 11.09
N GLY A 77 10.51 4.32 10.45
CA GLY A 77 10.46 3.22 9.48
C GLY A 77 9.88 1.92 10.05
N LEU A 78 10.16 1.57 11.30
CA LEU A 78 9.56 0.39 11.93
C LEU A 78 8.04 0.53 12.08
N LEU A 79 7.57 1.74 12.40
CA LEU A 79 6.15 2.01 12.54
C LEU A 79 5.45 1.98 11.16
N GLN A 80 6.12 2.51 10.13
CA GLN A 80 5.67 2.39 8.74
C GLN A 80 5.57 0.92 8.30
N THR A 81 6.56 0.09 8.65
CA THR A 81 6.54 -1.36 8.41
C THR A 81 5.30 -2.00 9.02
N VAL A 82 5.03 -1.72 10.30
CA VAL A 82 3.85 -2.26 11.00
C VAL A 82 2.55 -1.83 10.30
N VAL A 83 2.43 -0.54 9.97
CA VAL A 83 1.25 0.01 9.29
C VAL A 83 1.01 -0.66 7.94
N MET A 84 2.06 -0.91 7.16
CA MET A 84 1.94 -1.56 5.86
C MET A 84 1.55 -3.04 5.97
N VAL A 85 2.19 -3.78 6.87
CA VAL A 85 1.86 -5.19 7.10
C VAL A 85 0.42 -5.34 7.57
N LEU A 86 0.00 -4.53 8.55
CA LEU A 86 -1.38 -4.52 9.05
C LEU A 86 -2.39 -4.18 7.95
N ALA A 87 -2.11 -3.16 7.12
CA ALA A 87 -2.97 -2.80 5.99
C ALA A 87 -3.17 -3.98 5.03
N GLY A 88 -2.09 -4.68 4.68
CA GLY A 88 -2.20 -5.83 3.79
C GLY A 88 -2.92 -7.03 4.42
N ILE A 89 -2.67 -7.32 5.70
CA ILE A 89 -3.38 -8.39 6.42
C ILE A 89 -4.89 -8.09 6.47
N MET A 90 -5.29 -6.85 6.73
CA MET A 90 -6.71 -6.47 6.75
C MET A 90 -7.43 -6.67 5.41
N LEU A 91 -6.71 -6.66 4.28
CA LEU A 91 -7.28 -7.01 2.98
C LEU A 91 -7.37 -8.53 2.75
N ILE A 92 -6.42 -9.29 3.29
CA ILE A 92 -6.34 -10.75 3.14
C ILE A 92 -7.37 -11.46 4.03
N VAL A 93 -7.63 -10.94 5.24
CA VAL A 93 -8.51 -11.58 6.23
C VAL A 93 -9.95 -11.77 5.72
N PRO A 94 -10.64 -10.79 5.11
CA PRO A 94 -11.99 -11.01 4.57
C PRO A 94 -12.07 -12.09 3.50
N ILE A 95 -11.00 -12.30 2.73
CA ILE A 95 -10.95 -13.27 1.62
C ILE A 95 -10.79 -14.70 2.15
N TYR A 96 -9.85 -14.90 3.09
CA TYR A 96 -9.50 -16.26 3.54
C TYR A 96 -9.98 -16.59 4.95
N GLY A 97 -10.24 -15.60 5.80
CA GLY A 97 -10.67 -15.78 7.19
C GLY A 97 -11.89 -16.69 7.34
N PRO A 98 -12.95 -16.54 6.51
CA PRO A 98 -14.12 -17.41 6.55
C PRO A 98 -13.84 -18.91 6.33
N ASN A 99 -12.67 -19.28 5.80
CA ASN A 99 -12.27 -20.69 5.65
C ASN A 99 -11.82 -21.32 6.98
N TRP A 100 -11.53 -20.52 8.00
CA TRP A 100 -10.95 -20.96 9.28
C TRP A 100 -11.85 -20.63 10.47
N VAL A 101 -12.58 -19.52 10.40
CA VAL A 101 -13.45 -19.01 11.46
C VAL A 101 -14.74 -18.48 10.85
N SER A 102 -15.75 -18.18 11.67
CA SER A 102 -17.01 -17.60 11.16
C SER A 102 -16.79 -16.20 10.55
N ALA A 103 -17.73 -15.74 9.72
CA ALA A 103 -17.67 -14.43 9.09
C ALA A 103 -17.65 -13.29 10.13
N GLU A 104 -18.40 -13.45 11.22
CA GLU A 104 -18.45 -12.49 12.33
C GLU A 104 -17.11 -12.40 13.06
N VAL A 105 -16.45 -13.54 13.29
CA VAL A 105 -15.11 -13.58 13.89
C VAL A 105 -14.08 -12.97 12.94
N SER A 106 -14.15 -13.25 11.64
CA SER A 106 -13.28 -12.62 10.64
C SER A 106 -13.44 -11.10 10.63
N LEU A 107 -14.67 -10.60 10.69
CA LEU A 107 -14.94 -9.17 10.79
C LEU A 107 -14.42 -8.59 12.11
N ALA A 108 -14.62 -9.27 13.24
CA ALA A 108 -14.09 -8.83 14.53
C ALA A 108 -12.55 -8.71 14.51
N ILE A 109 -11.85 -9.64 13.85
CA ILE A 109 -10.40 -9.56 13.62
C ILE A 109 -10.06 -8.31 12.82
N VAL A 110 -10.75 -8.06 11.69
CA VAL A 110 -10.51 -6.86 10.86
C VAL A 110 -10.74 -5.58 11.66
N LEU A 111 -11.81 -5.50 12.46
CA LEU A 111 -12.08 -4.34 13.30
C LEU A 111 -11.01 -4.15 14.39
N GLY A 112 -10.56 -5.23 15.02
CA GLY A 112 -9.46 -5.19 15.99
C GLY A 112 -8.16 -4.68 15.36
N LEU A 113 -7.81 -5.20 14.17
CA LEU A 113 -6.66 -4.74 13.40
C LEU A 113 -6.81 -3.27 12.99
N LEU A 114 -8.01 -2.82 12.62
CA LEU A 114 -8.29 -1.44 12.25
C LEU A 114 -8.05 -0.47 13.41
N VAL A 115 -8.41 -0.86 14.64
CA VAL A 115 -8.11 -0.07 15.85
C VAL A 115 -6.60 0.08 16.03
N VAL A 116 -5.86 -1.04 15.97
CA VAL A 116 -4.39 -1.04 16.08
C VAL A 116 -3.76 -0.19 14.97
N GLN A 117 -4.24 -0.36 13.73
CA GLN A 117 -3.80 0.39 12.57
C GLN A 117 -4.03 1.90 12.72
N THR A 118 -5.19 2.29 13.27
CA THR A 118 -5.53 3.70 13.50
C THR A 118 -4.57 4.32 14.51
N VAL A 119 -4.32 3.65 15.63
CA VAL A 119 -3.34 4.09 16.64
C VAL A 119 -1.95 4.20 16.02
N ALA A 120 -1.52 3.20 15.24
CA ALA A 120 -0.22 3.20 14.58
C ALA A 120 -0.07 4.37 13.60
N ASN A 121 -1.11 4.69 12.81
CA ASN A 121 -1.12 5.84 11.91
C ASN A 121 -1.06 7.18 12.64
N VAL A 122 -1.78 7.33 13.76
CA VAL A 122 -1.71 8.53 14.60
C VAL A 122 -0.31 8.70 15.20
N LEU A 123 0.30 7.62 15.69
CA LEU A 123 1.67 7.64 16.19
C LEU A 123 2.68 7.95 15.08
N LEU A 124 2.45 7.44 13.86
CA LEU A 124 3.28 7.71 12.69
C LEU A 124 3.26 9.19 12.37
N TRP A 125 2.07 9.80 12.32
CA TRP A 125 1.93 11.25 12.10
C TRP A 125 2.64 12.09 13.15
N ARG A 126 2.47 11.72 14.43
CA ARG A 126 3.10 12.43 15.56
C ARG A 126 4.63 12.36 15.51
N ARG A 127 5.18 11.22 15.09
CA ARG A 127 6.64 10.96 15.03
C ARG A 127 7.28 11.30 13.69
N ALA A 128 6.48 11.51 12.65
CA ALA A 128 6.96 11.91 11.34
C ALA A 128 7.68 13.24 11.41
N ASP A 129 8.76 13.39 10.65
CA ASP A 129 9.36 14.69 10.40
C ASP A 129 8.47 15.53 9.48
N GLU A 130 8.85 16.80 9.28
CA GLU A 130 8.06 17.72 8.46
C GLU A 130 7.99 17.30 6.99
N MET A 131 9.04 16.66 6.46
CA MET A 131 9.04 16.18 5.09
C MET A 131 8.03 15.05 4.91
N LEU A 132 8.05 14.04 5.78
CA LEU A 132 7.15 12.90 5.75
C LEU A 132 5.70 13.32 5.99
N ARG A 133 5.42 14.23 6.95
CA ARG A 133 4.06 14.75 7.15
C ARG A 133 3.51 15.39 5.88
N ARG A 134 4.33 16.18 5.19
CA ARG A 134 3.88 16.81 3.95
C ARG A 134 3.69 15.81 2.81
N VAL A 135 4.50 14.75 2.72
CA VAL A 135 4.27 13.64 1.78
C VAL A 135 2.93 12.97 2.07
N MET A 136 2.62 12.70 3.34
CA MET A 136 1.35 12.10 3.75
C MET A 136 0.15 12.99 3.37
N VAL A 137 0.23 14.30 3.60
CA VAL A 137 -0.84 15.26 3.23
C VAL A 137 -1.01 15.37 1.71
N GLU A 138 0.10 15.44 0.96
CA GLU A 138 0.05 15.50 -0.50
C GLU A 138 -0.54 14.21 -1.09
N THR A 139 -0.13 13.05 -0.56
CA THR A 139 -0.69 11.74 -0.91
C THR A 139 -2.20 11.72 -0.70
N GLY A 140 -2.66 12.14 0.49
CA GLY A 140 -4.08 12.20 0.83
C GLY A 140 -4.85 13.14 -0.09
N SER A 141 -4.29 14.30 -0.39
CA SER A 141 -4.92 15.30 -1.26
C SER A 141 -5.03 14.83 -2.70
N LEU A 142 -3.96 14.23 -3.25
CA LEU A 142 -3.95 13.66 -4.59
C LEU A 142 -4.95 12.51 -4.71
N ALA A 143 -4.95 11.58 -3.76
CA ALA A 143 -5.87 10.46 -3.75
C ALA A 143 -7.33 10.93 -3.60
N PHE A 144 -7.59 11.87 -2.69
CA PHE A 144 -8.92 12.42 -2.46
C PHE A 144 -9.52 13.05 -3.71
N TRP A 145 -8.82 14.00 -4.34
CA TRP A 145 -9.35 14.69 -5.53
C TRP A 145 -9.50 13.76 -6.72
N THR A 146 -8.55 12.82 -6.91
CA THR A 146 -8.62 11.84 -7.99
C THR A 146 -9.84 10.93 -7.82
N LEU A 147 -10.04 10.39 -6.62
CA LEU A 147 -11.17 9.49 -6.34
C LEU A 147 -12.50 10.23 -6.31
N GLN A 148 -12.55 11.46 -5.78
CA GLN A 148 -13.79 12.24 -5.77
C GLN A 148 -14.31 12.49 -7.18
N LEU A 149 -13.44 12.89 -8.11
CA LEU A 149 -13.81 13.08 -9.51
C LEU A 149 -14.23 11.77 -10.18
N ALA A 150 -13.42 10.72 -10.00
CA ALA A 150 -13.70 9.40 -10.58
C ALA A 150 -15.03 8.82 -10.08
N LEU A 151 -15.28 8.90 -8.77
CA LEU A 151 -16.52 8.42 -8.14
C LEU A 151 -17.73 9.22 -8.61
N PHE A 152 -17.61 10.53 -8.80
CA PHE A 152 -18.72 11.32 -9.34
C PHE A 152 -19.10 10.88 -10.76
N VAL A 153 -18.11 10.75 -11.64
CA VAL A 153 -18.33 10.29 -13.03
C VAL A 153 -18.91 8.88 -13.05
N TYR A 154 -18.35 7.98 -12.24
CA TYR A 154 -18.83 6.61 -12.12
C TYR A 154 -20.27 6.55 -11.58
N ALA A 155 -20.59 7.24 -10.48
CA ALA A 155 -21.93 7.26 -9.90
C ALA A 155 -22.97 7.87 -10.84
N ALA A 156 -22.61 8.93 -11.59
CA ALA A 156 -23.48 9.48 -12.63
C ALA A 156 -23.73 8.47 -13.75
N SER A 157 -22.69 7.75 -14.18
CA SER A 157 -22.79 6.72 -15.22
C SER A 157 -23.67 5.53 -14.77
N GLU A 158 -23.50 5.07 -13.53
CA GLU A 158 -24.32 4.01 -12.93
C GLU A 158 -25.78 4.45 -12.83
N ARG A 159 -26.04 5.69 -12.39
CA ARG A 159 -27.40 6.25 -12.30
C ARG A 159 -28.08 6.38 -13.66
N LEU A 160 -27.31 6.58 -14.73
CA LEU A 160 -27.80 6.62 -16.11
C LEU A 160 -27.91 5.23 -16.76
N GLY A 161 -27.51 4.16 -16.07
CA GLY A 161 -27.55 2.79 -16.60
C GLY A 161 -26.47 2.50 -17.65
N LEU A 162 -25.37 3.26 -17.66
CA LEU A 162 -24.27 3.12 -18.62
C LEU A 162 -23.20 2.10 -18.17
N VAL A 163 -23.11 1.83 -16.88
CA VAL A 163 -22.14 0.89 -16.28
C VAL A 163 -22.81 0.06 -15.20
N GLU A 164 -22.23 -1.11 -14.91
CA GLU A 164 -22.65 -1.99 -13.83
C GLU A 164 -22.08 -1.55 -12.46
N GLY A 165 -22.76 -1.96 -11.39
CA GLY A 165 -22.39 -1.66 -10.02
C GLY A 165 -21.14 -2.41 -9.55
N ILE A 166 -20.12 -1.68 -9.09
CA ILE A 166 -18.95 -2.21 -8.40
C ILE A 166 -19.30 -2.44 -6.93
N THR A 167 -18.84 -3.54 -6.35
CA THR A 167 -19.07 -3.82 -4.93
C THR A 167 -18.30 -2.82 -4.04
N ALA A 168 -18.80 -2.57 -2.82
CA ALA A 168 -18.07 -1.75 -1.86
C ALA A 168 -16.67 -2.31 -1.55
N TRP A 169 -16.50 -3.64 -1.62
CA TRP A 169 -15.22 -4.31 -1.46
C TRP A 169 -14.26 -4.00 -2.61
N GLY A 170 -14.74 -4.04 -3.87
CA GLY A 170 -13.98 -3.62 -5.04
C GLY A 170 -13.56 -2.14 -4.96
N MET A 171 -14.44 -1.27 -4.46
CA MET A 171 -14.12 0.16 -4.28
C MET A 171 -12.98 0.41 -3.27
N ILE A 172 -12.86 -0.42 -2.21
CA ILE A 172 -11.72 -0.35 -1.28
C ILE A 172 -10.40 -0.66 -2.01
N GLY A 173 -10.40 -1.66 -2.89
CA GLY A 173 -9.23 -2.00 -3.71
C GLY A 173 -8.82 -0.86 -4.62
N ILE A 174 -9.78 -0.25 -5.32
CA ILE A 174 -9.54 0.92 -6.18
C ILE A 174 -8.98 2.09 -5.36
N LEU A 175 -9.56 2.38 -4.20
CA LEU A 175 -9.10 3.44 -3.30
C LEU A 175 -7.64 3.25 -2.92
N LEU A 176 -7.27 2.03 -2.50
CA LEU A 176 -5.89 1.73 -2.10
C LEU A 176 -4.92 1.74 -3.27
N ALA A 177 -5.32 1.25 -4.45
CA ALA A 177 -4.50 1.32 -5.64
C ALA A 177 -4.16 2.78 -6.00
N VAL A 178 -5.17 3.66 -6.02
CA VAL A 178 -4.97 5.10 -6.28
C VAL A 178 -4.13 5.73 -5.18
N TYR A 179 -4.36 5.39 -3.91
CA TYR A 179 -3.56 5.88 -2.79
C TYR A 179 -2.08 5.49 -2.91
N MET A 180 -1.78 4.26 -3.33
CA MET A 180 -0.40 3.80 -3.53
C MET A 180 0.30 4.57 -4.66
N VAL A 181 -0.39 4.81 -5.77
CA VAL A 181 0.15 5.62 -6.87
C VAL A 181 0.38 7.06 -6.40
N ALA A 182 -0.59 7.66 -5.70
CA ALA A 182 -0.45 9.00 -5.14
C ALA A 182 0.74 9.10 -4.17
N SER A 183 0.94 8.07 -3.34
CA SER A 183 2.06 7.98 -2.39
C SER A 183 3.41 7.93 -3.11
N ALA A 184 3.53 7.10 -4.15
CA ALA A 184 4.73 7.03 -4.97
C ALA A 184 5.05 8.36 -5.67
N VAL A 185 4.02 9.02 -6.23
CA VAL A 185 4.17 10.33 -6.88
C VAL A 185 4.60 11.41 -5.88
N ALA A 186 3.95 11.49 -4.73
CA ALA A 186 4.29 12.45 -3.68
C ALA A 186 5.71 12.22 -3.15
N GLY A 187 6.11 10.95 -2.94
CA GLY A 187 7.47 10.61 -2.54
C GLY A 187 8.52 11.05 -3.58
N ALA A 188 8.30 10.73 -4.86
CA ALA A 188 9.21 11.08 -5.94
C ALA A 188 9.44 12.59 -6.08
N ARG A 189 8.38 13.41 -5.92
CA ARG A 189 8.45 14.87 -5.99
C ARG A 189 9.29 15.50 -4.87
N ARG A 190 9.40 14.82 -3.73
CA ARG A 190 10.08 15.34 -2.53
C ARG A 190 11.51 14.84 -2.39
N GLY A 191 12.04 14.13 -3.39
CA GLY A 191 13.40 13.62 -3.39
C GLY A 191 13.62 12.40 -2.49
N LEU A 192 12.55 11.75 -2.03
CA LEU A 192 12.60 10.39 -1.49
C LEU A 192 12.84 9.43 -2.66
N LYS A 193 14.11 9.27 -3.06
CA LYS A 193 14.58 8.30 -4.05
C LYS A 193 15.14 7.07 -3.37
#